data_AF-A0A4Q6GQY0-F1
#
_entry.id   AF-A0A4Q6GQY0-F1
#
_cell.length_a   1.000
_cell.length_b   1.000
_cell.length_c   1.000
_cell.angle_alpha   90.00
_cell.angle_beta   90.00
_cell.angle_gamma   90.00
#
_symmetry.space_group_name_H-M   'P 1'
#
loop_
_entity.id
_entity.type
_entity.pdbx_description
1 polymer ?
#
loop_
_entity_poly.entity_id
_entity_poly.type
_entity_poly.pdbx_seq_one_letter_code
_entity_poly.pdbx_strand_id
1 'polypeptide(L)'
;MWSRALAGIVPGFFLAAALVGLCSWSLPGPWQATLVPALVAFFPAWMVVIGSGFFFRSGQRAWSWLSAAAIAAMGLLWWLQSMEWVK
;
A
#
# COMPACT_ATOMS: atom_id res chain seq x y z
N MET A 1 -8.12 -18.76 9.10
CA MET A 1 -8.67 -17.71 8.21
C MET A 1 -8.40 -16.30 8.77
N TRP A 2 -8.73 -16.04 10.04
CA TRP A 2 -8.48 -14.75 10.71
C TRP A 2 -7.05 -14.21 10.60
N SER A 3 -6.03 -15.03 10.77
CA SER A 3 -4.62 -14.57 10.63
C SER A 3 -4.33 -13.97 9.25
N ARG A 4 -4.94 -14.50 8.18
CA ARG A 4 -4.78 -13.98 6.81
C ARG A 4 -5.57 -12.69 6.60
N ALA A 5 -6.78 -12.62 7.17
CA ALA A 5 -7.58 -11.39 7.18
C ALA A 5 -6.84 -10.27 7.92
N LEU A 6 -6.26 -10.55 9.08
CA LEU A 6 -5.46 -9.59 9.85
C LEU A 6 -4.20 -9.15 9.11
N ALA A 7 -3.57 -10.02 8.32
CA ALA A 7 -2.48 -9.62 7.43
C ALA A 7 -2.98 -8.64 6.35
N GLY A 8 -4.14 -8.92 5.75
CA GLY A 8 -4.77 -7.98 4.83
C GLY A 8 -5.11 -6.63 5.46
N ILE A 9 -5.57 -6.64 6.72
CA ILE A 9 -5.96 -5.43 7.44
C ILE A 9 -4.72 -4.63 7.85
N VAL A 10 -3.77 -5.21 8.57
CA VAL A 10 -2.67 -4.46 9.19
C VAL A 10 -1.57 -4.13 8.17
N PRO A 11 -0.73 -5.07 7.70
CA PRO A 11 0.27 -4.73 6.69
C PRO A 11 -0.36 -4.32 5.36
N GLY A 12 -1.53 -4.86 5.01
CA GLY A 12 -2.21 -4.44 3.79
C GLY A 12 -2.71 -2.99 3.79
N PHE A 13 -3.01 -2.40 4.96
CA PHE A 13 -3.31 -0.96 5.07
C PHE A 13 -2.11 -0.12 4.64
N PHE A 14 -0.93 -0.42 5.20
CA PHE A 14 0.30 0.30 4.88
C PHE A 14 0.71 0.10 3.42
N LEU A 15 0.54 -1.11 2.89
CA LEU A 15 0.79 -1.38 1.48
C LEU A 15 -0.13 -0.54 0.58
N ALA A 16 -1.43 -0.53 0.83
CA ALA A 16 -2.38 0.24 0.04
C ALA A 16 -2.11 1.75 0.12
N ALA A 17 -1.79 2.27 1.31
CA ALA A 17 -1.44 3.67 1.52
C ALA A 17 -0.17 4.03 0.73
N ALA A 18 0.86 3.18 0.79
CA ALA A 18 2.10 3.40 0.07
C ALA A 18 1.91 3.37 -1.45
N LEU A 19 1.14 2.41 -1.97
CA LEU A 19 0.86 2.32 -3.41
C LEU A 19 0.09 3.53 -3.93
N VAL A 20 -0.95 3.95 -3.20
CA VAL A 20 -1.73 5.14 -3.57
C VAL A 20 -0.88 6.42 -3.45
N GLY A 21 -0.03 6.51 -2.42
CA GLY A 21 0.92 7.61 -2.28
C GLY A 21 1.91 7.68 -3.45
N LEU A 22 2.48 6.54 -3.86
CA LEU A 22 3.38 6.45 -5.01
C LEU A 22 2.69 6.95 -6.28
N CYS A 23 1.45 6.50 -6.53
CA CYS A 23 0.67 6.97 -7.67
C CYS A 23 0.42 8.48 -7.58
N SER A 24 -0.02 8.98 -6.43
CA SER A 24 -0.35 10.41 -6.20
C SER A 24 0.84 11.32 -6.49
N TRP A 25 2.03 10.91 -6.06
CA TRP A 25 3.25 11.68 -6.18
C TRP A 25 4.01 11.49 -7.51
N SER A 26 3.74 10.40 -8.23
CA SER A 26 4.33 10.14 -9.55
C SER A 26 3.61 10.84 -10.71
N LEU A 27 2.37 11.29 -10.50
CA LEU A 27 1.59 11.94 -11.54
C LEU A 27 2.07 13.38 -11.79
N PRO A 28 2.10 13.84 -13.05
CA PRO A 28 2.49 15.21 -13.36
C PRO A 28 1.44 16.19 -12.81
N GLY A 29 1.91 17.24 -12.11
CA GLY A 29 1.08 18.32 -11.60
C GLY A 29 1.18 18.51 -10.08
N PRO A 30 0.37 19.41 -9.49
CA PRO A 30 0.36 19.64 -8.05
C PRO A 30 -0.24 18.42 -7.34
N TRP A 31 0.54 17.79 -6.45
CA TRP A 31 0.11 16.59 -5.73
C TRP A 31 -1.15 16.80 -4.89
N GLN A 32 -1.42 18.03 -4.44
CA GLN A 32 -2.63 18.37 -3.68
C GLN A 32 -3.91 18.06 -4.45
N ALA A 33 -3.88 18.17 -5.79
CA ALA A 33 -5.02 17.82 -6.64
C ALA A 33 -5.30 16.30 -6.66
N THR A 34 -4.31 15.48 -6.33
CA THR A 34 -4.45 14.01 -6.30
C THR A 34 -4.94 13.48 -4.96
N LEU A 35 -4.96 14.29 -3.89
CA LEU A 35 -5.34 13.86 -2.54
C LEU A 35 -6.74 13.26 -2.44
N VAL A 36 -7.74 13.93 -3.02
CA VAL A 36 -9.13 13.44 -2.97
C VAL A 36 -9.27 12.14 -3.77
N PRO A 37 -8.83 12.05 -5.04
CA PRO A 37 -8.82 10.79 -5.78
C PRO A 37 -8.06 9.67 -5.05
N ALA A 38 -6.92 9.99 -4.42
CA ALA A 38 -6.11 9.05 -3.67
C ALA A 38 -6.86 8.47 -2.47
N LEU A 39 -7.50 9.32 -1.66
CA LEU A 39 -8.33 8.87 -0.53
C LEU A 39 -9.49 7.98 -0.99
N VAL A 40 -10.11 8.31 -2.13
CA VAL A 40 -11.17 7.49 -2.72
C VAL A 40 -10.61 6.14 -3.21
N ALA A 41 -9.45 6.13 -3.88
CA ALA A 41 -8.80 4.94 -4.41
C ALA A 41 -8.20 4.03 -3.33
N PHE A 42 -7.86 4.60 -2.17
CA PHE A 42 -7.30 3.87 -1.03
C PHE A 42 -8.20 2.74 -0.55
N PHE A 43 -9.50 2.99 -0.36
CA PHE A 43 -10.41 1.95 0.14
C PHE A 43 -10.55 0.75 -0.81
N PRO A 44 -10.83 0.94 -2.12
CA PRO A 44 -10.80 -0.16 -3.09
C PRO A 44 -9.46 -0.89 -3.13
N ALA A 45 -8.35 -0.15 -3.15
CA ALA A 45 -7.01 -0.74 -3.17
C ALA A 45 -6.79 -1.62 -1.92
N TRP A 46 -7.16 -1.12 -0.75
CA TRP A 46 -7.02 -1.87 0.50
C TRP A 46 -7.92 -3.10 0.54
N MET A 47 -9.16 -3.00 0.04
CA MET A 47 -10.06 -4.16 -0.09
C MET A 47 -9.46 -5.24 -1.01
N VAL A 48 -8.84 -4.86 -2.12
CA VAL A 48 -8.14 -5.80 -3.02
C VAL A 48 -6.98 -6.47 -2.30
N VAL A 49 -6.22 -5.73 -1.48
CA VAL A 49 -5.12 -6.29 -0.67
C VAL A 49 -5.64 -7.23 0.42
N ILE A 50 -6.76 -6.90 1.08
CA ILE A 50 -7.41 -7.81 2.03
C ILE A 50 -7.84 -9.10 1.33
N GLY A 51 -8.48 -8.98 0.16
CA GLY A 51 -8.88 -10.10 -0.68
C GLY A 51 -7.70 -10.98 -1.08
N SER A 52 -6.57 -10.37 -1.47
CA SER A 52 -5.37 -11.11 -1.88
C SER A 52 -4.71 -11.88 -0.73
N GLY A 53 -4.91 -11.45 0.52
CA GLY A 53 -4.57 -12.22 1.73
C GLY A 53 -5.17 -13.64 1.72
N PHE A 54 -6.34 -13.80 1.07
CA PHE A 54 -7.02 -15.08 0.89
C PHE A 54 -6.54 -15.92 -0.31
N PHE A 55 -5.44 -15.54 -0.98
CA PHE A 55 -4.71 -16.42 -1.90
C PHE A 55 -3.54 -17.20 -1.23
N PHE A 56 -3.01 -16.73 -0.10
CA PHE A 56 -1.87 -17.40 0.56
C PHE A 56 -2.24 -18.70 1.32
N ARG A 57 -1.50 -19.80 1.11
CA ARG A 57 -1.79 -21.08 1.79
C ARG A 57 -1.80 -21.03 3.34
N SER A 58 -1.08 -20.09 3.97
CA SER A 58 -1.02 -19.95 5.44
C SER A 58 -1.01 -18.48 5.88
N GLY A 59 -1.43 -18.25 7.13
CA GLY A 59 -1.39 -16.92 7.76
C GLY A 59 0.02 -16.34 7.84
N GLN A 60 1.00 -17.14 8.25
CA GLN A 60 2.41 -16.73 8.28
C GLN A 60 2.91 -16.26 6.91
N ARG A 61 2.57 -16.96 5.82
CA ARG A 61 2.93 -16.53 4.46
C ARG A 61 2.28 -15.20 4.11
N ALA A 62 0.99 -15.04 4.40
CA ALA A 62 0.27 -13.78 4.15
C ALA A 62 0.94 -12.61 4.90
N TRP A 63 1.25 -12.78 6.17
CA TRP A 63 1.98 -11.79 6.97
C TRP A 63 3.36 -11.47 6.39
N SER A 64 4.17 -12.50 6.09
CA SER A 64 5.52 -12.28 5.56
C SER A 64 5.50 -11.50 4.24
N TRP A 65 4.62 -11.86 3.31
CA TRP A 65 4.56 -11.24 2.00
C TRP A 65 3.94 -9.83 2.04
N LEU A 66 2.83 -9.65 2.76
CA LEU A 66 2.20 -8.33 2.85
C LEU A 66 3.06 -7.35 3.65
N SER A 67 3.71 -7.78 4.73
CA SER A 67 4.64 -6.93 5.48
C SER A 67 5.88 -6.60 4.64
N ALA A 68 6.47 -7.57 3.94
CA ALA A 68 7.61 -7.31 3.06
C ALA A 68 7.25 -6.32 1.94
N ALA A 69 6.08 -6.50 1.31
CA ALA A 69 5.58 -5.59 0.29
C ALA A 69 5.32 -4.18 0.86
N ALA A 70 4.72 -4.08 2.05
CA ALA A 70 4.48 -2.80 2.70
C ALA A 70 5.79 -2.06 3.01
N ILE A 71 6.78 -2.77 3.58
CA ILE A 71 8.11 -2.21 3.86
C ILE A 71 8.80 -1.78 2.56
N ALA A 72 8.73 -2.60 1.50
CA ALA A 72 9.32 -2.26 0.21
C ALA A 72 8.68 -1.02 -0.41
N ALA A 73 7.34 -0.92 -0.39
CA ALA A 73 6.62 0.21 -0.96
C ALA A 73 6.85 1.51 -0.16
N MET A 74 6.83 1.43 1.17
CA MET A 74 7.19 2.56 2.05
C MET A 74 8.65 2.96 1.89
N GLY A 75 9.56 2.00 1.79
CA GLY A 75 10.98 2.24 1.54
C GLY A 75 11.22 2.92 0.20
N LEU A 76 10.47 2.53 -0.84
CA LEU A 76 10.51 3.18 -2.14
C LEU A 76 9.99 4.63 -2.07
N LEU A 77 8.88 4.87 -1.37
CA LEU A 77 8.40 6.24 -1.13
C LEU A 77 9.46 7.10 -0.44
N TRP A 78 10.04 6.58 0.64
CA TRP A 78 11.07 7.28 1.39
C TRP A 78 12.31 7.55 0.54
N TRP A 79 12.71 6.60 -0.29
CA TRP A 79 13.81 6.74 -1.24
C TRP A 79 13.54 7.81 -2.31
N LEU A 80 12.33 7.83 -2.88
CA LEU A 80 11.95 8.86 -3.84
C LEU A 80 11.86 10.25 -3.20
N GLN A 81 11.39 10.32 -1.96
CA GLN A 81 11.38 11.56 -1.19
C GLN A 81 12.80 12.06 -0.89
N SER A 82 13.72 11.17 -0.52
CA SER A 82 15.13 11.55 -0.26
C SER A 82 15.88 12.02 -1.51
N MET A 83 15.44 11.59 -2.69
CA MET A 83 15.93 12.07 -3.99
C MET A 83 15.30 13.41 -4.42
N GLU A 84 14.39 13.99 -3.64
CA GLU A 84 13.55 15.15 -4.00
C GLU A 84 12.70 14.96 -5.28
N TRP A 85 12.52 13.72 -5.73
CA TRP A 85 11.61 13.39 -6.84
C TRP A 85 10.16 13.59 -6.45
N VAL A 86 9.90 13.57 -5.15
CA VAL A 86 8.59 13.61 -4.55
C VAL A 86 8.63 14.58 -3.37
N LYS A 87 7.77 15.60 -3.39
CA LYS A 87 7.76 16.73 -2.44
C LYS A 87 6.45 16.82 -1.67
#